data_AF-A0A380JZQ9-F1
#
_entry.id   AF-A0A380JZQ9-F1
#
_cell.length_a   1.000
_cell.length_b   1.000
_cell.length_c   1.000
_cell.angle_alpha   90.00
_cell.angle_beta   90.00
_cell.angle_gamma   90.00
#
_symmetry.space_group_name_H-M   'P 1'
#
loop_
_entity.id
_entity.type
_entity.pdbx_description
1 polymer ?
#
loop_
_entity_poly.entity_id
_entity_poly.type
_entity_poly.pdbx_seq_one_letter_code
_entity_poly.pdbx_strand_id
1 'polypeptide(L)'
;MLQVVDRVEAIYHREQAHRGTQMIFTDLGTPRPNQFSIYQELKDLLVERGIPEEEIAFIHDANTKKAKLQLSRQMNAGEIRVLIASTEKGGTGLNVQRRLKAVHHLDVPWKPSDIIQRNGRIGSSR
;
A
#
# COMPACT_ATOMS: atom_id res chain seq x y z
N MET A 1 3.18 -9.98 5.54
CA MET A 1 3.11 -8.51 5.72
C MET A 1 4.48 -7.89 5.95
N LEU A 2 5.21 -8.22 7.04
CA LEU A 2 6.52 -7.61 7.33
C LEU A 2 7.55 -7.77 6.19
N GLN A 3 7.64 -8.95 5.57
CA GLN A 3 8.54 -9.15 4.42
C GLN A 3 8.24 -8.23 3.24
N VAL A 4 6.97 -7.86 3.01
CA VAL A 4 6.60 -6.90 1.96
C VAL A 4 7.05 -5.51 2.35
N VAL A 5 6.82 -5.12 3.61
CA VAL A 5 7.27 -3.83 4.17
C VAL A 5 8.80 -3.70 4.05
N ASP A 6 9.56 -4.72 4.47
CA ASP A 6 11.03 -4.73 4.40
C ASP A 6 11.53 -4.55 2.96
N ARG A 7 10.89 -5.22 1.99
CA ARG A 7 11.24 -5.09 0.57
C ARG A 7 10.90 -3.71 0.02
N VAL A 8 9.75 -3.16 0.38
CA VAL A 8 9.32 -1.83 -0.06
C VAL A 8 10.27 -0.76 0.48
N GLU A 9 10.62 -0.82 1.76
CA GLU A 9 11.59 0.05 2.41
C GLU A 9 12.96 -0.01 1.72
N ALA A 10 13.50 -1.22 1.52
CA ALA A 10 14.81 -1.40 0.88
C ALA A 10 14.87 -0.78 -0.52
N ILE A 11 13.82 -0.97 -1.33
CA ILE A 11 13.73 -0.37 -2.67
C ILE A 11 13.52 1.14 -2.58
N TYR A 12 12.74 1.62 -1.61
CA TYR A 12 12.51 3.04 -1.39
C TYR A 12 13.83 3.79 -1.16
N HIS A 13 14.66 3.30 -0.23
CA HIS A 13 15.95 3.92 0.06
C HIS A 13 16.95 3.76 -1.08
N ARG A 14 17.01 2.59 -1.73
CA ARG A 14 17.89 2.38 -2.88
C ARG A 14 17.58 3.35 -4.04
N GLU A 15 16.31 3.69 -4.23
CA GLU A 15 15.86 4.55 -5.33
C GLU A 15 15.72 6.02 -4.93
N GLN A 16 16.28 6.46 -3.81
CA GLN A 16 16.15 7.83 -3.30
C GLN A 16 16.56 8.89 -4.34
N ALA A 17 17.68 8.69 -5.04
CA ALA A 17 18.19 9.60 -6.06
C ALA A 17 17.29 9.68 -7.31
N HIS A 18 16.57 8.60 -7.62
CA HIS A 18 15.72 8.51 -8.82
C HIS A 18 14.23 8.59 -8.51
N ARG A 19 13.86 8.78 -7.24
CA ARG A 19 12.49 8.79 -6.76
C ARG A 19 11.65 7.64 -7.33
N GLY A 20 12.20 6.43 -7.30
CA GLY A 20 11.53 5.22 -7.78
C GLY A 20 10.22 4.98 -7.03
N THR A 21 9.22 4.46 -7.74
CA THR A 21 7.89 4.18 -7.23
C THR A 21 7.59 2.69 -7.19
N GLN A 22 6.61 2.32 -6.37
CA GLN A 22 6.27 0.93 -6.09
C GLN A 22 4.76 0.77 -5.96
N MET A 23 4.26 -0.44 -6.26
CA MET A 23 2.87 -0.80 -6.02
C MET A 23 2.79 -1.99 -5.07
N ILE A 24 1.81 -1.97 -4.18
CA ILE A 24 1.50 -3.09 -3.28
C ILE A 24 0.05 -3.51 -3.54
N PHE A 25 -0.14 -4.76 -3.92
CA PHE A 25 -1.43 -5.36 -4.17
C PHE A 25 -1.89 -6.21 -2.98
N THR A 26 -3.12 -5.98 -2.51
CA THR A 26 -3.76 -6.83 -1.49
C THR A 26 -5.28 -6.90 -1.65
N ASP A 27 -5.81 -8.12 -1.66
CA ASP A 27 -7.27 -8.36 -1.66
C ASP A 27 -7.82 -8.61 -0.24
N LEU A 28 -6.97 -8.50 0.78
CA LEU A 28 -7.41 -8.65 2.17
C LEU A 28 -8.08 -7.35 2.63
N GLY A 29 -9.38 -7.41 2.91
CA GLY A 29 -10.11 -6.29 3.50
C GLY A 29 -11.14 -5.63 2.58
N THR A 30 -12.04 -6.40 1.95
CA THR A 30 -13.34 -5.83 1.57
C THR A 30 -13.97 -5.21 2.82
N PRO A 31 -14.17 -3.88 2.88
CA PRO A 31 -14.48 -3.22 4.14
C PRO A 31 -15.82 -3.70 4.67
N ARG A 32 -15.84 -4.26 5.89
CA ARG A 32 -17.02 -4.25 6.75
C ARG A 32 -16.88 -3.04 7.69
N PRO A 33 -17.97 -2.35 8.05
CA PRO A 33 -17.91 -1.31 9.07
C PRO A 33 -17.26 -1.90 10.33
N ASN A 34 -16.29 -1.21 10.91
CA ASN A 34 -15.52 -1.59 12.11
C ASN A 34 -14.38 -2.63 11.99
N GLN A 35 -13.89 -2.98 10.79
CA GLN A 35 -12.64 -3.76 10.67
C GLN A 35 -11.43 -2.88 10.33
N PHE A 36 -10.40 -2.96 11.19
CA PHE A 36 -9.03 -2.51 10.92
C PHE A 36 -8.63 -2.93 9.51
N SER A 37 -8.43 -1.95 8.63
CA SER A 37 -8.08 -2.22 7.23
C SER A 37 -6.60 -2.54 7.15
N ILE A 38 -6.25 -3.69 6.58
CA ILE A 38 -4.86 -4.08 6.28
C ILE A 38 -4.12 -3.02 5.46
N TYR A 39 -4.86 -2.19 4.72
CA TYR A 39 -4.33 -1.02 4.02
C TYR A 39 -3.75 0.01 4.98
N GLN A 40 -4.44 0.29 6.08
CA GLN A 40 -3.98 1.24 7.09
C GLN A 40 -2.80 0.67 7.88
N GLU A 41 -2.89 -0.59 8.32
CA GLU A 41 -1.76 -1.25 9.02
C GLU A 41 -0.50 -1.30 8.14
N LEU A 42 -0.65 -1.57 6.84
CA LEU A 42 0.46 -1.52 5.90
C LEU A 42 1.04 -0.11 5.77
N LYS A 43 0.20 0.93 5.69
CA LYS A 43 0.64 2.32 5.65
C LYS A 43 1.37 2.70 6.94
N ASP A 44 0.82 2.38 8.10
CA ASP A 44 1.41 2.69 9.41
C ASP A 44 2.78 2.05 9.54
N LEU A 45 2.92 0.77 9.18
CA LEU A 45 4.22 0.09 9.17
C LEU A 45 5.22 0.73 8.21
N LEU A 46 4.81 1.19 7.04
CA LEU A 46 5.71 1.87 6.09
C LEU A 46 6.16 3.23 6.64
N VAL A 47 5.27 3.96 7.31
CA VAL A 47 5.59 5.23 7.98
C VAL A 47 6.54 5.01 9.16
N GLU A 48 6.32 3.97 9.96
CA GLU A 48 7.24 3.55 11.03
C GLU A 48 8.64 3.21 10.50
N ARG A 49 8.74 2.73 9.25
CA ARG A 49 10.01 2.49 8.55
C ARG A 49 10.61 3.74 7.88
N GLY A 50 10.03 4.92 8.10
CA GLY A 50 10.57 6.19 7.63
C GLY A 50 10.16 6.60 6.21
N ILE A 51 9.15 5.95 5.62
CA ILE A 51 8.55 6.43 4.37
C ILE A 51 7.53 7.52 4.71
N PRO A 52 7.66 8.75 4.19
CA PRO A 52 6.73 9.83 4.50
C PRO A 52 5.29 9.49 4.09
N GLU A 53 4.33 9.82 4.95
CA GLU A 53 2.90 9.52 4.74
C GLU A 53 2.38 10.12 3.43
N GLU A 54 2.82 11.33 3.09
CA GLU A 54 2.44 12.05 1.87
C GLU A 54 2.93 11.38 0.58
N GLU A 55 3.88 10.45 0.66
CA GLU A 55 4.39 9.70 -0.48
C GLU A 55 3.66 8.35 -0.66
N ILE A 56 2.68 8.04 0.20
CA ILE A 56 1.88 6.82 0.20
C ILE A 56 0.43 7.16 -0.19
N ALA A 57 -0.11 6.47 -1.19
CA ALA A 57 -1.51 6.67 -1.63
C ALA A 57 -2.29 5.36 -1.71
N PHE A 58 -3.62 5.46 -1.59
CA PHE A 58 -4.56 4.37 -1.83
C PHE A 58 -5.28 4.53 -3.16
N ILE A 59 -5.41 3.45 -3.93
CA ILE A 59 -6.18 3.49 -5.18
C ILE A 59 -7.66 3.82 -4.95
N HIS A 60 -8.18 3.53 -3.75
CA HIS A 60 -9.58 3.74 -3.37
C HIS A 60 -9.93 5.22 -3.22
N ASP A 61 -8.95 6.11 -3.08
CA ASP A 61 -9.17 7.55 -3.03
C ASP A 61 -9.35 8.12 -4.46
N ALA A 62 -8.90 7.39 -5.48
CA ALA A 62 -8.98 7.77 -6.89
C ALA A 62 -10.13 7.07 -7.65
N ASN A 63 -11.38 7.44 -7.33
CA ASN A 63 -12.58 6.79 -7.90
C ASN A 63 -13.03 7.34 -9.26
N THR A 64 -12.44 8.43 -9.76
CA THR A 64 -12.80 9.03 -11.06
C THR A 64 -11.66 8.91 -12.06
N LYS A 65 -11.95 8.95 -13.36
CA LYS A 65 -10.92 8.99 -14.42
C LYS A 65 -9.92 10.13 -14.21
N LYS A 66 -10.42 11.31 -13.81
CA LYS A 66 -9.59 12.49 -13.52
C LYS A 66 -8.66 12.23 -12.33
N ALA A 67 -9.17 11.66 -11.24
CA ALA A 67 -8.37 11.33 -10.07
C ALA A 67 -7.30 10.26 -10.38
N LYS A 68 -7.66 9.21 -11.14
CA LYS A 68 -6.69 8.18 -11.60
C LYS A 68 -5.59 8.78 -12.49
N LEU A 69 -5.94 9.71 -13.37
CA LEU A 69 -4.97 10.42 -14.20
C LEU A 69 -4.02 11.29 -13.35
N GLN A 70 -4.56 11.99 -12.35
CA GLN A 70 -3.75 12.77 -11.41
C GLN A 70 -2.80 11.88 -10.63
N LEU A 71 -3.30 10.79 -10.03
CA LEU A 71 -2.47 9.81 -9.33
C LEU A 71 -1.36 9.24 -10.22
N SER A 72 -1.69 8.92 -11.48
CA SER A 72 -0.70 8.48 -12.47
C SER A 72 0.41 9.51 -12.69
N ARG A 73 0.07 10.80 -12.78
CA ARG A 73 1.05 11.89 -12.92
C ARG A 73 1.93 12.02 -11.69
N GLN A 74 1.35 11.97 -10.49
CA GLN A 74 2.09 12.09 -9.23
C GLN A 74 3.07 10.93 -9.05
N MET A 75 2.64 9.69 -9.35
CA MET A 75 3.52 8.53 -9.34
C MET A 75 4.62 8.64 -10.40
N ASN A 76 4.27 9.04 -11.62
CA ASN A 76 5.29 9.23 -12.64
C ASN A 76 6.26 10.34 -12.26
N ALA A 77 5.84 11.38 -11.53
CA ALA A 77 6.71 12.44 -11.00
C ALA A 77 7.59 11.97 -9.83
N GLY A 78 7.20 10.90 -9.13
CA GLY A 78 7.86 10.43 -7.91
C GLY A 78 7.39 11.20 -6.66
N GLU A 79 6.26 11.89 -6.74
CA GLU A 79 5.60 12.55 -5.61
C GLU A 79 4.94 11.48 -4.71
N ILE A 80 4.12 10.60 -5.32
CA ILE A 80 3.67 9.37 -4.69
C ILE A 80 4.66 8.26 -5.05
N ARG A 81 5.30 7.66 -4.04
CA ARG A 81 6.31 6.62 -4.22
C ARG A 81 5.82 5.23 -3.86
N VAL A 82 4.74 5.11 -3.08
CA VAL A 82 4.09 3.83 -2.81
C VAL A 82 2.59 3.94 -3.06
N LEU A 83 2.05 3.08 -3.93
CA LEU A 83 0.62 2.96 -4.16
C LEU A 83 0.11 1.61 -3.64
N ILE A 84 -0.83 1.65 -2.72
CA ILE A 84 -1.50 0.45 -2.20
C ILE A 84 -2.84 0.28 -2.94
N ALA A 85 -3.07 -0.90 -3.50
CA ALA A 85 -4.23 -1.20 -4.33
C ALA A 85 -4.78 -2.60 -4.09
N SER A 86 -6.07 -2.82 -4.39
CA SER A 86 -6.58 -4.18 -4.56
C SER A 86 -6.11 -4.75 -5.90
N THR A 87 -5.98 -6.07 -5.98
CA THR A 87 -5.57 -6.77 -7.22
C THR A 87 -6.56 -6.46 -8.35
N GLU A 88 -7.84 -6.34 -8.01
CA GLU A 88 -8.89 -5.94 -8.96
C GLU A 88 -8.74 -4.48 -9.44
N LYS A 89 -8.45 -3.51 -8.55
CA LYS A 89 -8.47 -2.08 -8.88
C LYS A 89 -7.19 -1.55 -9.52
N GLY A 90 -6.03 -2.14 -9.25
CA GLY A 90 -4.78 -1.69 -9.89
C GLY A 90 -4.47 -2.37 -11.22
N GLY A 91 -5.27 -3.36 -11.64
CA GLY A 91 -5.09 -4.07 -12.92
C GLY A 91 -5.52 -3.30 -14.18
N THR A 92 -6.36 -2.25 -14.07
CA THR A 92 -6.84 -1.50 -15.24
C THR A 92 -6.90 0.01 -15.02
N GLY A 93 -6.16 0.76 -15.85
CA GLY A 93 -6.38 2.21 -16.05
C GLY A 93 -5.41 3.18 -15.36
N LEU A 94 -4.28 2.73 -14.82
CA LEU A 94 -3.18 3.61 -14.39
C LEU A 94 -1.98 3.51 -15.35
N ASN A 95 -1.42 4.66 -15.73
CA ASN A 95 -0.17 4.74 -16.48
C ASN A 95 0.92 5.23 -15.52
N VAL A 96 1.62 4.29 -14.88
CA VAL A 96 2.58 4.55 -13.78
C VAL A 96 3.96 3.95 -14.04
N GLN A 97 4.20 3.44 -15.26
CA GLN A 97 5.38 2.65 -15.60
C GLN A 97 6.69 3.45 -15.55
N ARG A 98 6.63 4.79 -15.68
CA ARG A 98 7.83 5.63 -15.87
C ARG A 98 8.85 5.50 -14.76
N ARG A 99 8.39 5.39 -13.51
CA ARG A 99 9.24 5.28 -12.31
C ARG A 99 8.98 4.01 -11.51
N LEU A 100 8.13 3.10 -11.99
CA LEU A 100 7.79 1.88 -11.27
C LEU A 100 8.97 0.92 -11.22
N LYS A 101 9.40 0.57 -10.02
CA LYS A 101 10.57 -0.30 -9.77
C LYS A 101 10.21 -1.68 -9.27
N ALA A 102 9.07 -1.78 -8.59
CA ALA A 102 8.59 -3.04 -8.06
C ALA A 102 7.08 -3.05 -7.92
N VAL A 103 6.53 -4.24 -8.09
CA VAL A 103 5.16 -4.60 -7.76
C VAL A 103 5.24 -5.71 -6.73
N HIS A 104 4.57 -5.51 -5.60
CA HIS A 104 4.54 -6.43 -4.48
C HIS A 104 3.13 -6.99 -4.36
N HIS A 105 3.00 -8.29 -4.14
CA HIS A 105 1.73 -8.92 -3.81
C HIS A 105 1.80 -9.34 -2.35
N LEU A 106 0.84 -8.88 -1.55
CA LEU A 106 0.66 -9.40 -0.21
C LEU A 106 -0.10 -10.71 -0.34
N ASP A 107 0.64 -11.82 -0.40
CA ASP A 107 0.12 -13.18 -0.61
C ASP A 107 -1.11 -13.47 0.27
N VAL A 108 -2.21 -13.90 -0.38
CA VAL A 108 -3.36 -14.55 0.28
C VAL A 108 -3.18 -16.04 0.03
N PRO A 109 -2.98 -16.88 1.07
CA PRO A 109 -3.91 -17.00 2.19
C PRO A 109 -3.20 -17.09 3.55
N TRP A 110 -3.16 -15.98 4.30
CA TRP A 110 -3.06 -16.06 5.75
C TRP A 110 -4.46 -16.24 6.32
N LYS A 111 -4.66 -17.20 7.23
CA LYS A 111 -5.98 -17.41 7.83
C LYS A 111 -6.41 -16.11 8.51
N PRO A 112 -7.63 -15.59 8.25
CA PRO A 112 -8.17 -14.42 8.94
C PRO A 112 -8.14 -14.53 10.48
N SER A 113 -8.08 -15.75 11.02
CA SER A 113 -7.94 -16.04 12.45
C SER A 113 -6.69 -15.42 13.07
N ASP A 114 -5.60 -15.33 12.33
CA ASP A 114 -4.31 -15.00 12.93
C ASP A 114 -4.10 -13.49 13.03
N ILE A 115 -4.78 -12.71 12.16
CA ILE A 115 -4.87 -11.25 12.24
C ILE A 115 -5.80 -10.84 13.40
N ILE A 116 -6.94 -11.53 13.56
CA ILE A 116 -7.89 -11.26 14.65
C ILE A 116 -7.28 -11.64 16.01
N GLN A 117 -6.53 -12.74 16.11
CA GLN A 117 -5.85 -13.12 17.37
C GLN A 117 -4.73 -12.15 17.79
N ARG A 118 -4.08 -11.47 16.83
CA ARG A 118 -3.06 -10.47 17.14
C ARG A 118 -3.69 -9.17 17.66
N ASN A 119 -4.79 -8.74 17.06
CA ASN A 119 -5.52 -7.53 17.49
C ASN A 119 -6.41 -7.76 18.72
N GLY A 120 -6.85 -9.00 18.97
CA GLY A 120 -7.59 -9.37 20.18
C GLY A 120 -6.77 -9.33 21.47
N ARG A 121 -5.44 -9.31 21.39
CA ARG A 121 -4.56 -9.21 22.58
C ARG A 121 -4.37 -7.79 23.10
N ILE A 122 -4.80 -6.76 22.36
CA ILE A 122 -4.69 -5.36 22.78
C ILE A 122 -5.96 -4.90 23.55
N GLY A 123 -7.01 -5.74 23.59
CA GLY A 123 -8.31 -5.41 24.18
C GLY A 123 -8.62 -5.99 25.55
N SER A 124 -7.63 -6.35 26.38
CA SER A 124 -7.89 -6.73 27.78
C SER A 124 -7.07 -5.87 28.74
N SER A 125 -7.57 -4.66 28.97
CA SER A 125 -7.37 -3.95 30.23
C SER A 125 -8.53 -2.98 30.43
N ARG A 126 -9.66 -3.52 30.90
CA ARG A 126 -10.49 -3.04 32.01
C ARG A 126 -11.80 -3.81 32.04
#